data_AF-A0A9W6BW24-F1
#
_entry.id   AF-A0A9W6BW24-F1
#
_cell.length_a   1.000
_cell.length_b   1.000
_cell.length_c   1.000
_cell.angle_alpha   90.00
_cell.angle_beta   90.00
_cell.angle_gamma   90.00
#
_symmetry.space_group_name_H-M   'P 1'
#
loop_
_entity.id
_entity.type
_entity.pdbx_description
1 polymer ?
#
loop_
_entity_poly.entity_id
_entity_poly.type
_entity_poly.pdbx_seq_one_letter_code
_entity_poly.pdbx_strand_id
1 'polypeptide(L)'
;MRSDMRTAQVRGSLPRHCHFSSRPLVCQRRAGIARAAAAAVTPAVDSASASNREQSKQALLDLVKFTNRGLGVRTFQRGLIEEAQVQVERFQGEDLDYSKLAGKWKLLYTTASDVLPILEAEYWLSPGPFGQFGIPRPLEVGNIYQRFTSPEEGVVENIINFKTPATSLTFTVGARYDVRSGKRIALVFENARVGELQISEAAEALIAPALLPRGSLQHMILLALREFQLKFNFRTAAQLASQAVTRRDNIAAGYLLSYLDEDMLIGRAIGLGGTFVFVREV
;
A
#
# COMPACT_ATOMS: atom_id res chain seq x y z
N MET A 1 -23.06 -52.88 39.49
CA MET A 1 -24.48 -52.49 39.64
C MET A 1 -24.78 -51.50 38.53
N ARG A 2 -25.39 -51.94 37.42
CA ARG A 2 -26.85 -51.90 37.12
C ARG A 2 -27.38 -50.45 37.14
N SER A 3 -28.00 -49.85 36.13
CA SER A 3 -28.76 -50.32 34.95
C SER A 3 -28.72 -49.20 33.89
N ASP A 4 -28.53 -49.46 32.60
CA ASP A 4 -29.56 -49.80 31.58
C ASP A 4 -30.82 -48.92 31.59
N MET A 5 -31.01 -48.14 30.52
CA MET A 5 -32.34 -47.81 30.01
C MET A 5 -32.34 -47.75 28.47
N ARG A 6 -33.39 -48.34 27.92
CA ARG A 6 -33.50 -49.01 26.62
C ARG A 6 -34.35 -48.17 25.65
N THR A 7 -34.01 -48.24 24.36
CA THR A 7 -34.86 -48.28 23.14
C THR A 7 -36.12 -47.40 23.01
N ALA A 8 -36.27 -46.74 21.85
CA ALA A 8 -37.21 -47.21 20.81
C ALA A 8 -37.05 -46.42 19.48
N GLN A 9 -37.08 -47.19 18.39
CA GLN A 9 -37.01 -46.83 16.99
C GLN A 9 -38.35 -47.22 16.37
N VAL A 10 -39.02 -46.38 15.56
CA VAL A 10 -40.04 -46.85 14.61
C VAL A 10 -40.02 -46.00 13.33
N ARG A 11 -39.83 -46.70 12.21
CA ARG A 11 -40.00 -46.28 10.81
C ARG A 11 -41.46 -46.50 10.35
N GLY A 12 -41.90 -45.75 9.34
CA GLY A 12 -43.03 -46.10 8.45
C GLY A 12 -43.30 -44.96 7.46
N SER A 13 -42.79 -45.00 6.22
CA SER A 13 -43.35 -45.64 5.00
C SER A 13 -44.53 -44.88 4.34
N LEU A 14 -44.20 -44.22 3.22
CA LEU A 14 -45.05 -43.86 2.05
C LEU A 14 -45.71 -45.12 1.42
N PRO A 15 -46.49 -45.07 0.30
CA PRO A 15 -46.97 -43.96 -0.57
C PRO A 15 -48.48 -44.06 -0.92
N ARG A 16 -49.01 -43.16 -1.77
CA ARG A 16 -49.90 -43.53 -2.90
C ARG A 16 -50.14 -42.37 -3.86
N HIS A 17 -49.71 -42.57 -5.10
CA HIS A 17 -50.13 -41.83 -6.29
C HIS A 17 -51.57 -42.17 -6.66
N CYS A 18 -52.34 -41.17 -7.10
CA CYS A 18 -53.43 -41.35 -8.05
C CYS A 18 -53.36 -40.25 -9.11
N HIS A 19 -53.12 -40.68 -10.35
CA HIS A 19 -53.32 -39.89 -11.57
C HIS A 19 -54.81 -39.59 -11.75
N PHE A 20 -55.16 -38.34 -12.07
CA PHE A 20 -56.34 -38.08 -12.88
C PHE A 20 -56.06 -36.94 -13.87
N SER A 21 -56.08 -37.32 -15.14
CA SER A 21 -56.00 -36.45 -16.32
C SER A 21 -57.36 -35.79 -16.54
N SER A 22 -57.39 -34.50 -16.89
CA SER A 22 -58.23 -33.94 -17.97
C SER A 22 -57.98 -32.44 -18.18
N ARG A 23 -58.09 -32.04 -19.45
CA ARG A 23 -57.57 -30.86 -20.15
C ARG A 23 -58.24 -29.49 -19.82
N PRO A 24 -57.63 -28.37 -20.25
CA PRO A 24 -57.95 -27.03 -19.77
C PRO A 24 -59.05 -26.34 -20.57
N LEU A 25 -59.82 -25.47 -19.91
CA LEU A 25 -60.69 -24.48 -20.56
C LEU A 25 -59.96 -23.15 -20.65
N VAL A 26 -59.59 -22.80 -21.89
CA VAL A 26 -59.08 -21.49 -22.28
C VAL A 26 -60.26 -20.52 -22.36
N CYS A 27 -60.21 -19.44 -21.58
CA CYS A 27 -61.06 -18.26 -21.79
C CYS A 27 -60.21 -17.02 -21.45
N GLN A 28 -59.41 -16.55 -22.43
CA GLN A 28 -58.67 -15.31 -22.32
C GLN A 28 -59.62 -14.13 -22.53
N ARG A 29 -59.81 -13.32 -21.49
CA ARG A 29 -60.61 -12.10 -21.49
C ARG A 29 -59.67 -10.89 -21.45
N ARG A 30 -59.71 -10.11 -22.54
CA ARG A 30 -59.27 -8.70 -22.71
C ARG A 30 -58.10 -8.19 -21.85
N ALA A 31 -56.92 -8.09 -22.47
CA ALA A 31 -55.83 -7.25 -21.98
C ALA A 31 -56.13 -5.78 -22.26
N GLY A 32 -56.38 -4.99 -21.21
CA GLY A 32 -56.26 -3.53 -21.24
C GLY A 32 -54.78 -3.15 -21.20
N ILE A 33 -54.36 -2.30 -22.13
CA ILE A 33 -53.00 -1.78 -22.19
C ILE A 33 -52.88 -0.68 -21.13
N ALA A 34 -52.45 -1.04 -19.92
CA ALA A 34 -51.88 -0.09 -18.97
C ALA A 34 -50.36 -0.07 -19.21
N ARG A 35 -49.89 0.95 -19.92
CA ARG A 35 -48.46 1.19 -20.17
C ARG A 35 -47.87 1.80 -18.90
N ALA A 36 -47.31 0.96 -18.04
CA ALA A 36 -46.50 1.41 -16.91
C ALA A 36 -45.19 2.02 -17.45
N ALA A 37 -45.04 3.33 -17.30
CA ALA A 37 -43.77 4.01 -17.53
C ALA A 37 -42.83 3.68 -16.35
N ALA A 38 -41.94 2.72 -16.55
CA ALA A 38 -40.80 2.52 -15.65
C ALA A 38 -39.81 3.67 -15.88
N ALA A 39 -39.87 4.68 -15.02
CA ALA A 39 -38.91 5.78 -15.01
C ALA A 39 -37.54 5.25 -14.54
N ALA A 40 -36.59 5.20 -15.47
CA ALA A 40 -35.18 5.00 -15.18
C ALA A 40 -34.63 6.26 -14.47
N VAL A 41 -34.48 6.19 -13.14
CA VAL A 41 -33.87 7.25 -12.33
C VAL A 41 -32.83 6.63 -11.41
N THR A 42 -31.67 6.24 -11.94
CA THR A 42 -30.45 5.91 -11.16
C THR A 42 -29.18 5.88 -12.03
N PRO A 43 -28.76 7.02 -12.63
CA PRO A 43 -27.31 7.19 -12.91
C PRO A 43 -26.71 8.49 -12.36
N ALA A 44 -27.52 9.49 -11.98
CA ALA A 44 -27.02 10.82 -11.62
C ALA A 44 -26.31 10.88 -10.25
N VAL A 45 -26.73 10.05 -9.29
CA VAL A 45 -26.19 10.05 -7.92
C VAL A 45 -24.77 9.44 -7.88
N ASP A 46 -24.53 8.37 -8.65
CA ASP A 46 -23.23 7.71 -8.72
C ASP A 46 -22.19 8.54 -9.48
N SER A 47 -22.61 9.29 -10.51
CA SER A 47 -21.71 10.20 -11.21
C SER A 47 -21.27 11.39 -10.35
N ALA A 48 -22.20 11.93 -9.53
CA ALA A 48 -21.90 13.05 -8.66
C ALA A 48 -20.98 12.65 -7.50
N SER A 49 -21.19 11.46 -6.92
CA SER A 49 -20.32 10.92 -5.87
C SER A 49 -18.91 10.62 -6.40
N ALA A 50 -18.79 10.07 -7.62
CA ALA A 50 -17.51 9.85 -8.28
C ALA A 50 -16.75 11.17 -8.55
N SER A 51 -17.45 12.21 -9.03
CA SER A 51 -16.85 13.55 -9.20
C SER A 51 -16.40 14.16 -7.88
N ASN A 52 -17.21 14.06 -6.82
CA ASN A 52 -16.86 14.60 -5.49
C ASN A 52 -15.66 13.86 -4.87
N ARG A 53 -15.56 12.55 -5.10
CA ARG A 53 -14.41 11.72 -4.71
C ARG A 53 -13.15 12.20 -5.42
N GLU A 54 -13.21 12.41 -6.73
CA GLU A 54 -12.07 12.88 -7.52
C GLU A 54 -11.61 14.28 -7.09
N GLN A 55 -12.56 15.19 -6.84
CA GLN A 55 -12.25 16.52 -6.31
C GLN A 55 -11.57 16.45 -4.93
N SER A 56 -12.01 15.54 -4.06
CA SER A 56 -11.40 15.34 -2.74
C SER A 56 -9.98 14.78 -2.86
N LYS A 57 -9.74 13.84 -3.80
CA LYS A 57 -8.41 13.32 -4.12
C LYS A 57 -7.50 14.44 -4.62
N GLN A 58 -7.96 15.25 -5.58
CA GLN A 58 -7.17 16.36 -6.11
C GLN A 58 -6.82 17.38 -5.03
N ALA A 59 -7.76 17.74 -4.15
CA ALA A 59 -7.50 18.65 -3.03
C ALA A 59 -6.39 18.13 -2.09
N LEU A 60 -6.39 16.83 -1.79
CA LEU A 60 -5.32 16.19 -1.01
C LEU A 60 -3.98 16.25 -1.75
N LEU A 61 -3.96 15.94 -3.06
CA LEU A 61 -2.75 15.95 -3.87
C LEU A 61 -2.14 17.37 -3.96
N ASP A 62 -2.97 18.40 -4.08
CA ASP A 62 -2.52 19.79 -4.13
C ASP A 62 -1.83 20.22 -2.82
N LEU A 63 -2.37 19.79 -1.67
CA LEU A 63 -1.75 20.04 -0.36
C LEU A 63 -0.41 19.32 -0.19
N VAL A 64 -0.29 18.13 -0.75
CA VAL A 64 0.90 17.27 -0.61
C VAL A 64 2.02 17.65 -1.58
N LYS A 65 1.70 18.19 -2.76
CA LYS A 65 2.63 18.42 -3.89
C LYS A 65 3.95 19.11 -3.51
N PHE A 66 3.91 20.04 -2.56
CA PHE A 66 5.06 20.85 -2.15
C PHE A 66 5.60 20.54 -0.75
N THR A 67 5.23 19.38 -0.18
CA THR A 67 5.63 18.98 1.18
C THR A 67 6.98 18.27 1.27
N ASN A 68 7.69 18.11 0.15
CA ASN A 68 8.87 17.23 0.04
C ASN A 68 8.64 15.86 0.73
N ARG A 69 7.52 15.21 0.40
CA ARG A 69 7.08 13.93 0.99
C ARG A 69 6.83 13.97 2.50
N GLY A 70 6.54 15.14 3.06
CA GLY A 70 6.24 15.35 4.47
C GLY A 70 7.40 15.88 5.29
N LEU A 71 8.59 16.06 4.68
CA LEU A 71 9.75 16.59 5.37
C LEU A 71 9.58 18.08 5.69
N GLY A 72 9.74 18.45 6.96
CA GLY A 72 9.65 19.84 7.42
C GLY A 72 8.23 20.43 7.46
N VAL A 73 7.18 19.60 7.28
CA VAL A 73 5.78 20.03 7.35
C VAL A 73 5.41 20.45 8.77
N ARG A 74 4.88 21.68 8.91
CA ARG A 74 4.45 22.25 10.21
C ARG A 74 3.13 21.63 10.68
N THR A 75 2.88 21.71 11.99
CA THR A 75 1.68 21.14 12.63
C THR A 75 0.37 21.61 12.00
N PHE A 76 0.25 22.92 11.67
CA PHE A 76 -0.95 23.46 11.02
C PHE A 76 -1.20 22.82 9.64
N GLN A 77 -0.17 22.78 8.79
CA GLN A 77 -0.27 22.18 7.46
C GLN A 77 -0.53 20.67 7.53
N ARG A 78 0.04 19.99 8.52
CA ARG A 78 -0.26 18.58 8.79
C ARG A 78 -1.75 18.39 9.11
N GLY A 79 -2.34 19.25 9.94
CA GLY A 79 -3.78 19.21 10.23
C GLY A 79 -4.63 19.35 8.98
N LEU A 80 -4.28 20.26 8.06
CA LEU A 80 -4.98 20.40 6.77
C LEU A 80 -4.88 19.15 5.90
N ILE A 81 -3.71 18.51 5.86
CA ILE A 81 -3.50 17.26 5.11
C ILE A 81 -4.32 16.13 5.73
N GLU A 82 -4.32 15.98 7.05
CA GLU A 82 -5.11 14.97 7.76
C GLU A 82 -6.61 15.17 7.55
N GLU A 83 -7.10 16.42 7.56
CA GLU A 83 -8.50 16.73 7.23
C GLU A 83 -8.83 16.34 5.78
N ALA A 84 -7.98 16.70 4.83
CA ALA A 84 -8.17 16.32 3.42
C ALA A 84 -8.13 14.80 3.22
N GLN A 85 -7.29 14.07 3.96
CA GLN A 85 -7.29 12.60 3.97
C GLN A 85 -8.65 12.05 4.43
N VAL A 86 -9.21 12.58 5.52
CA VAL A 86 -10.55 12.17 6.00
C VAL A 86 -11.63 12.42 4.94
N GLN A 87 -11.52 13.51 4.18
CA GLN A 87 -12.44 13.80 3.06
C GLN A 87 -12.34 12.80 1.90
N VAL A 88 -11.20 12.15 1.71
CA VAL A 88 -11.04 11.05 0.74
C VAL A 88 -11.52 9.73 1.34
N GLU A 89 -11.11 9.44 2.57
CA GLU A 89 -11.45 8.22 3.31
C GLU A 89 -12.96 8.02 3.49
N ARG A 90 -13.77 9.10 3.54
CA ARG A 90 -15.24 9.02 3.62
C ARG A 90 -15.90 8.30 2.44
N PHE A 91 -15.21 8.21 1.30
CA PHE A 91 -15.70 7.49 0.11
C PHE A 91 -15.28 6.02 0.11
N GLN A 92 -14.52 5.57 1.10
CA GLN A 92 -14.19 4.15 1.27
C GLN A 92 -15.36 3.41 1.92
N GLY A 93 -15.65 2.21 1.40
CA GLY A 93 -16.57 1.27 2.03
C GLY A 93 -16.04 0.65 3.34
N GLU A 94 -16.78 -0.35 3.83
CA GLU A 94 -16.42 -1.12 5.02
C GLU A 94 -15.16 -1.95 4.80
N ASP A 95 -15.07 -2.66 3.68
CA ASP A 95 -13.92 -3.47 3.29
C ASP A 95 -13.17 -2.87 2.10
N LEU A 96 -11.87 -3.20 2.01
CA LEU A 96 -11.04 -2.84 0.86
C LEU A 96 -11.07 -3.94 -0.20
N ASP A 97 -11.09 -3.51 -1.46
CA ASP A 97 -10.87 -4.41 -2.58
C ASP A 97 -9.36 -4.60 -2.81
N TYR A 98 -8.78 -5.61 -2.15
CA TYR A 98 -7.36 -5.93 -2.26
C TYR A 98 -6.93 -6.39 -3.66
N SER A 99 -7.85 -6.71 -4.57
CA SER A 99 -7.49 -7.00 -5.96
C SER A 99 -6.80 -5.80 -6.63
N LYS A 100 -7.15 -4.58 -6.18
CA LYS A 100 -6.56 -3.31 -6.64
C LYS A 100 -5.21 -3.02 -5.99
N LEU A 101 -4.83 -3.70 -4.91
CA LEU A 101 -3.57 -3.40 -4.24
C LEU A 101 -2.35 -3.74 -5.12
N ALA A 102 -2.47 -4.76 -5.96
CA ALA A 102 -1.40 -5.20 -6.84
C ALA A 102 -0.97 -4.06 -7.79
N GLY A 103 0.33 -3.78 -7.84
CA GLY A 103 0.89 -2.71 -8.65
C GLY A 103 2.00 -1.93 -7.93
N LYS A 104 2.50 -0.90 -8.60
CA LYS A 104 3.57 -0.04 -8.11
C LYS A 104 3.00 1.31 -7.68
N TRP A 105 3.29 1.68 -6.43
CA TRP A 105 2.71 2.84 -5.77
C TRP A 105 3.81 3.83 -5.41
N LYS A 106 3.72 5.05 -5.93
CA LYS A 106 4.66 6.14 -5.65
C LYS A 106 4.27 6.89 -4.38
N LEU A 107 5.18 7.00 -3.44
CA LEU A 107 4.99 7.75 -2.21
C LEU A 107 4.97 9.26 -2.48
N LEU A 108 3.88 9.92 -2.12
CA LEU A 108 3.75 11.38 -2.22
C LEU A 108 3.87 12.08 -0.87
N TYR A 109 3.40 11.44 0.21
CA TYR A 109 3.45 12.00 1.55
C TYR A 109 3.65 10.91 2.58
N THR A 110 4.53 11.16 3.54
CA THR A 110 4.65 10.33 4.73
C THR A 110 4.90 11.16 5.98
N THR A 111 4.41 10.65 7.11
CA THR A 111 4.81 11.12 8.44
C THR A 111 5.54 10.07 9.25
N ALA A 112 5.87 8.95 8.61
CA ALA A 112 6.50 7.81 9.25
C ALA A 112 7.95 8.13 9.62
N SER A 113 8.27 7.93 10.90
CA SER A 113 9.56 8.30 11.51
C SER A 113 10.73 7.43 11.04
N ASP A 114 10.45 6.34 10.36
CA ASP A 114 11.41 5.43 9.75
C ASP A 114 11.79 5.83 8.31
N VAL A 115 10.87 6.48 7.58
CA VAL A 115 11.12 6.99 6.22
C VAL A 115 11.67 8.41 6.22
N LEU A 116 11.25 9.26 7.18
CA LEU A 116 11.74 10.65 7.27
C LEU A 116 13.27 10.75 7.32
N PRO A 117 14.01 9.92 8.07
CA PRO A 117 15.45 10.01 8.07
C PRO A 117 16.04 9.72 6.68
N ILE A 118 15.45 8.81 5.89
CA ILE A 118 15.88 8.54 4.49
C ILE A 118 15.79 9.83 3.67
N LEU A 119 14.72 10.60 3.84
CA LEU A 119 14.55 11.90 3.18
C LEU A 119 15.51 12.95 3.74
N GLU A 120 15.76 12.96 5.05
CA GLU A 120 16.79 13.80 5.69
C GLU A 120 18.20 13.45 5.24
N ALA A 121 18.44 12.22 4.76
CA ALA A 121 19.74 11.79 4.28
C ALA A 121 20.22 12.63 3.10
N GLU A 122 19.30 13.13 2.28
CA GLU A 122 19.62 14.12 1.24
C GLU A 122 20.34 15.35 1.83
N TYR A 123 19.96 15.76 3.04
CA TYR A 123 20.48 16.96 3.70
C TYR A 123 21.76 16.69 4.48
N TRP A 124 21.93 15.49 5.06
CA TRP A 124 23.17 15.16 5.78
C TRP A 124 24.29 14.64 4.86
N LEU A 125 23.97 14.07 3.69
CA LEU A 125 24.95 13.66 2.69
C LEU A 125 25.42 14.88 1.86
N SER A 126 24.85 16.05 2.15
CA SER A 126 25.31 17.35 1.69
C SER A 126 26.65 17.68 2.37
N PRO A 127 27.70 18.07 1.61
CA PRO A 127 29.07 18.04 2.10
C PRO A 127 29.38 19.23 3.03
N GLY A 128 29.25 19.03 4.35
CA GLY A 128 29.94 19.79 5.39
C GLY A 128 29.90 21.34 5.26
N PRO A 129 30.82 22.07 5.92
CA PRO A 129 30.83 23.53 5.93
C PRO A 129 31.12 24.18 4.56
N PHE A 130 31.36 23.39 3.51
CA PHE A 130 31.62 23.86 2.15
C PHE A 130 30.42 23.70 1.20
N GLY A 131 29.24 23.29 1.69
CA GLY A 131 28.01 23.22 0.88
C GLY A 131 27.59 24.56 0.26
N GLN A 132 28.12 25.69 0.76
CA GLN A 132 27.97 27.02 0.18
C GLN A 132 28.82 27.27 -1.10
N PHE A 133 29.82 26.43 -1.38
CA PHE A 133 30.78 26.59 -2.49
C PHE A 133 30.40 25.83 -3.78
N GLY A 134 29.15 25.38 -3.93
CA GLY A 134 28.67 24.79 -5.19
C GLY A 134 29.13 23.37 -5.48
N ILE A 135 29.53 22.60 -4.45
CA ILE A 135 29.85 21.18 -4.62
C ILE A 135 28.54 20.41 -4.89
N PRO A 136 28.45 19.62 -5.97
CA PRO A 136 27.24 18.87 -6.30
C PRO A 136 26.91 17.83 -5.23
N ARG A 137 25.62 17.69 -4.90
CA ARG A 137 25.15 16.68 -3.94
C ARG A 137 25.49 15.29 -4.49
N PRO A 138 26.25 14.46 -3.74
CA PRO A 138 26.66 13.16 -4.24
C PRO A 138 25.47 12.21 -4.39
N LEU A 139 24.43 12.37 -3.56
CA LEU A 139 23.24 11.53 -3.54
C LEU A 139 21.99 12.37 -3.21
N GLU A 140 20.99 12.31 -4.08
CA GLU A 140 19.66 12.93 -3.90
C GLU A 140 18.61 11.82 -3.83
N VAL A 141 17.65 11.91 -2.91
CA VAL A 141 16.56 10.93 -2.82
C VAL A 141 15.49 11.23 -3.86
N GLY A 142 15.48 10.45 -4.93
CA GLY A 142 14.45 10.43 -5.96
C GLY A 142 13.15 9.79 -5.45
N ASN A 143 12.35 9.23 -6.37
CA ASN A 143 11.05 8.67 -6.00
C ASN A 143 11.19 7.44 -5.09
N ILE A 144 10.29 7.33 -4.12
CA ILE A 144 10.12 6.14 -3.27
C ILE A 144 8.84 5.45 -3.74
N TYR A 145 8.92 4.14 -3.95
CA TYR A 145 7.80 3.32 -4.35
C TYR A 145 7.61 2.14 -3.41
N GLN A 146 6.39 1.63 -3.42
CA GLN A 146 6.03 0.36 -2.83
C GLN A 146 5.32 -0.47 -3.90
N ARG A 147 5.87 -1.63 -4.23
CA ARG A 147 5.27 -2.57 -5.18
C ARG A 147 4.61 -3.69 -4.40
N PHE A 148 3.32 -3.91 -4.62
CA PHE A 148 2.60 -5.06 -4.08
C PHE A 148 2.30 -6.04 -5.21
N THR A 149 2.44 -7.32 -4.94
CA THR A 149 1.94 -8.37 -5.81
C THR A 149 0.46 -8.65 -5.53
N SER A 150 -0.10 -9.69 -6.14
CA SER A 150 -1.44 -10.13 -5.76
C SER A 150 -1.46 -10.59 -4.29
N PRO A 151 -2.61 -10.52 -3.60
CA PRO A 151 -2.75 -11.04 -2.24
C PRO A 151 -2.42 -12.52 -2.08
N GLU A 152 -2.50 -13.30 -3.16
CA GLU A 152 -2.16 -14.74 -3.17
C GLU A 152 -0.64 -14.96 -3.13
N GLU A 153 0.12 -14.10 -3.82
CA GLU A 153 1.59 -14.14 -3.77
C GLU A 153 2.12 -13.47 -2.49
N GLY A 154 1.46 -12.40 -2.02
CA GLY A 154 1.73 -11.78 -0.73
C GLY A 154 3.14 -11.21 -0.62
N VAL A 155 3.67 -10.58 -1.68
CA VAL A 155 5.00 -9.97 -1.69
C VAL A 155 4.87 -8.45 -1.81
N VAL A 156 5.64 -7.75 -0.98
CA VAL A 156 5.78 -6.29 -1.03
C VAL A 156 7.25 -5.94 -1.21
N GLU A 157 7.53 -4.93 -2.03
CA GLU A 157 8.88 -4.42 -2.24
C GLU A 157 8.90 -2.91 -2.07
N ASN A 158 9.79 -2.42 -1.22
CA ASN A 158 10.07 -1.01 -1.10
C ASN A 158 11.22 -0.66 -2.05
N ILE A 159 10.97 0.25 -2.99
CA ILE A 159 11.92 0.64 -4.04
C ILE A 159 12.26 2.11 -3.85
N ILE A 160 13.52 2.42 -3.58
CA ILE A 160 14.01 3.79 -3.39
C ILE A 160 14.95 4.13 -4.54
N ASN A 161 14.60 5.16 -5.30
CA ASN A 161 15.49 5.70 -6.33
C ASN A 161 16.33 6.81 -5.72
N PHE A 162 17.63 6.77 -5.98
CA PHE A 162 18.55 7.87 -5.72
C PHE A 162 19.04 8.43 -7.05
N LYS A 163 19.25 9.75 -7.08
CA LYS A 163 19.93 10.42 -8.17
C LYS A 163 21.34 10.79 -7.71
N THR A 164 22.28 10.68 -8.62
CA THR A 164 23.66 11.15 -8.45
C THR A 164 23.97 12.06 -9.64
N PRO A 165 25.04 12.88 -9.59
CA PRO A 165 25.41 13.74 -10.71
C PRO A 165 25.67 13.00 -12.03
N ALA A 166 25.96 11.69 -11.98
CA ALA A 166 26.28 10.88 -13.15
C ALA A 166 25.18 9.88 -13.54
N THR A 167 24.34 9.42 -12.59
CA THR A 167 23.37 8.32 -12.83
C THR A 167 22.23 8.28 -11.80
N SER A 168 21.28 7.37 -12.00
CA SER A 168 20.31 6.95 -10.97
C SER A 168 20.65 5.57 -10.39
N LEU A 169 20.54 5.43 -9.07
CA LEU A 169 20.68 4.17 -8.34
C LEU A 169 19.31 3.74 -7.82
N THR A 170 19.00 2.45 -7.80
CA THR A 170 17.74 1.93 -7.24
C THR A 170 18.04 0.91 -6.16
N PHE A 171 17.36 1.04 -5.03
CA PHE A 171 17.46 0.18 -3.87
C PHE A 171 16.12 -0.51 -3.65
N THR A 172 16.10 -1.83 -3.66
CA THR A 172 14.87 -2.61 -3.48
C THR A 172 14.98 -3.47 -2.23
N VAL A 173 13.95 -3.46 -1.38
CA VAL A 173 13.85 -4.29 -0.18
C VAL A 173 12.52 -5.05 -0.23
N GLY A 174 12.60 -6.37 -0.36
CA GLY A 174 11.44 -7.25 -0.40
C GLY A 174 11.01 -7.77 0.98
N ALA A 175 9.71 -7.95 1.17
CA ALA A 175 9.09 -8.60 2.33
C ALA A 175 7.84 -9.37 1.89
N ARG A 176 7.31 -10.21 2.78
CA ARG A 176 5.98 -10.81 2.59
C ARG A 176 4.92 -9.98 3.30
N TYR A 177 3.69 -10.02 2.82
CA TYR A 177 2.53 -9.44 3.48
C TYR A 177 1.35 -10.40 3.45
N ASP A 178 0.58 -10.38 4.54
CA ASP A 178 -0.67 -11.13 4.67
C ASP A 178 -1.83 -10.20 4.97
N VAL A 179 -2.97 -10.42 4.32
CA VAL A 179 -4.22 -9.73 4.65
C VAL A 179 -4.78 -10.30 5.96
N ARG A 180 -4.98 -9.44 6.97
CA ARG A 180 -5.42 -9.83 8.32
C ARG A 180 -6.88 -9.47 8.58
N SER A 181 -7.36 -8.38 7.99
CA SER A 181 -8.77 -7.98 8.02
C SER A 181 -9.11 -7.09 6.82
N GLY A 182 -10.38 -6.70 6.70
CA GLY A 182 -10.87 -5.84 5.61
C GLY A 182 -10.04 -4.57 5.34
N LYS A 183 -9.37 -4.03 6.37
CA LYS A 183 -8.50 -2.84 6.28
C LYS A 183 -7.07 -3.05 6.79
N ARG A 184 -6.69 -4.27 7.19
CA ARG A 184 -5.37 -4.50 7.82
C ARG A 184 -4.56 -5.53 7.05
N ILE A 185 -3.30 -5.19 6.81
CA ILE A 185 -2.27 -6.11 6.34
C ILE A 185 -1.14 -6.19 7.36
N ALA A 186 -0.44 -7.32 7.39
CA ALA A 186 0.73 -7.53 8.21
C ALA A 186 1.93 -7.81 7.32
N LEU A 187 3.03 -7.10 7.53
CA LEU A 187 4.31 -7.42 6.91
C LEU A 187 5.02 -8.49 7.74
N VAL A 188 5.43 -9.55 7.06
CA VAL A 188 6.24 -10.64 7.58
C VAL A 188 7.60 -10.55 6.91
N PHE A 189 8.62 -10.17 7.69
CA PHE A 189 9.99 -10.16 7.19
C PHE A 189 10.59 -11.55 7.37
N GLU A 190 10.88 -12.22 6.26
CA GLU A 190 11.69 -13.43 6.29
C GLU A 190 13.17 -13.03 6.36
N ASN A 191 13.90 -13.60 7.33
CA ASN A 191 15.31 -13.30 7.60
C ASN A 191 16.22 -13.40 6.35
N ALA A 192 15.81 -14.12 5.30
CA ALA A 192 16.57 -14.26 4.06
C ALA A 192 16.38 -13.12 3.04
N ARG A 193 15.26 -12.36 3.09
CA ARG A 193 14.96 -11.25 2.15
C ARG A 193 15.30 -9.86 2.71
N VAL A 194 15.48 -9.76 4.03
CA VAL A 194 15.92 -8.52 4.69
C VAL A 194 17.38 -8.27 4.34
N GLY A 195 17.61 -7.47 3.29
CA GLY A 195 18.95 -7.04 2.90
C GLY A 195 19.50 -7.67 1.63
N GLU A 196 18.68 -8.35 0.81
CA GLU A 196 19.06 -8.60 -0.59
C GLU A 196 18.95 -7.27 -1.36
N LEU A 197 20.01 -6.47 -1.23
CA LEU A 197 20.14 -5.22 -1.95
C LEU A 197 20.37 -5.53 -3.42
N GLN A 198 19.29 -5.58 -4.20
CA GLN A 198 19.40 -5.62 -5.65
C GLN A 198 19.70 -4.22 -6.15
N ILE A 199 21.00 -3.92 -6.26
CA ILE A 199 21.50 -2.77 -6.99
C ILE A 199 21.22 -3.05 -8.48
N SER A 200 20.65 -2.10 -9.21
CA SER A 200 20.44 -2.29 -10.66
C SER A 200 21.77 -2.54 -11.38
N GLU A 201 21.78 -3.30 -12.48
CA GLU A 201 23.00 -3.63 -13.23
C GLU A 201 23.81 -2.37 -13.62
N ALA A 202 23.14 -1.27 -13.96
CA ALA A 202 23.79 0.01 -14.25
C ALA A 202 24.45 0.64 -13.01
N ALA A 203 23.85 0.49 -11.83
CA ALA A 203 24.38 0.96 -10.56
C ALA A 203 25.51 0.04 -10.05
N GLU A 204 25.40 -1.27 -10.27
CA GLU A 204 26.45 -2.24 -9.98
C GLU A 204 27.67 -2.03 -10.89
N ALA A 205 27.45 -1.80 -12.19
CA ALA A 205 28.50 -1.45 -13.15
C ALA A 205 29.22 -0.13 -12.79
N LEU A 206 28.52 0.83 -12.19
CA LEU A 206 29.13 2.08 -11.72
C LEU A 206 29.84 1.92 -10.37
N ILE A 207 29.30 1.14 -9.44
CA ILE A 207 29.96 0.84 -8.16
C ILE A 207 31.15 -0.12 -8.38
N ALA A 208 31.13 -0.90 -9.46
CA ALA A 208 32.22 -1.79 -9.84
C ALA A 208 33.51 -0.96 -10.00
N PRO A 209 34.59 -1.31 -9.28
CA PRO A 209 35.86 -0.57 -9.29
C PRO A 209 36.52 -0.39 -10.67
N ALA A 210 36.04 -1.12 -11.68
CA ALA A 210 36.64 -1.21 -13.01
C ALA A 210 36.11 -0.19 -14.05
N LEU A 211 34.91 0.39 -13.86
CA LEU A 211 34.25 1.20 -14.91
C LEU A 211 34.11 2.69 -14.58
N LEU A 212 34.28 3.09 -13.32
CA LEU A 212 34.39 4.51 -12.97
C LEU A 212 35.84 5.00 -13.12
N PRO A 213 36.08 6.14 -13.80
CA PRO A 213 37.39 6.78 -13.76
C PRO A 213 37.71 7.16 -12.31
N ARG A 214 38.92 6.83 -11.85
CA ARG A 214 39.43 7.00 -10.47
C ARG A 214 39.46 8.47 -10.01
N GLY A 215 38.29 9.08 -9.80
CA GLY A 215 38.12 10.49 -9.43
C GLY A 215 37.53 10.68 -8.04
N SER A 216 37.71 11.87 -7.47
CA SER A 216 37.19 12.24 -6.14
C SER A 216 35.66 12.08 -6.02
N LEU A 217 34.92 12.28 -7.11
CA LEU A 217 33.46 12.11 -7.16
C LEU A 217 33.03 10.65 -6.95
N GLN A 218 33.78 9.67 -7.46
CA GLN A 218 33.53 8.25 -7.21
C GLN A 218 33.65 7.93 -5.73
N HIS A 219 34.72 8.40 -5.09
CA HIS A 219 34.93 8.15 -3.67
C HIS A 219 33.84 8.81 -2.81
N MET A 220 33.41 10.03 -3.17
CA MET A 220 32.30 10.69 -2.48
C MET A 220 30.98 9.91 -2.61
N ILE A 221 30.65 9.38 -3.79
CA ILE A 221 29.44 8.57 -3.98
C ILE A 221 29.53 7.27 -3.17
N LEU A 222 30.66 6.56 -3.23
CA LEU A 222 30.84 5.31 -2.47
C LEU A 222 30.80 5.52 -0.96
N LEU A 223 31.43 6.60 -0.45
CA LEU A 223 31.34 6.98 0.96
C LEU A 223 29.91 7.34 1.34
N ALA A 224 29.19 8.09 0.51
CA ALA A 224 27.79 8.45 0.75
C ALA A 224 26.89 7.21 0.78
N LEU A 225 27.08 6.26 -0.13
CA LEU A 225 26.34 4.99 -0.14
C LEU A 225 26.67 4.12 1.06
N ARG A 226 27.95 4.03 1.45
CA ARG A 226 28.37 3.29 2.65
C ARG A 226 27.85 3.95 3.92
N GLU A 227 27.91 5.27 4.02
CA GLU A 227 27.38 6.03 5.14
C GLU A 227 25.85 5.90 5.22
N PHE A 228 25.17 5.93 4.07
CA PHE A 228 23.75 5.61 3.97
C PHE A 228 23.50 4.18 4.47
N GLN A 229 24.18 3.16 3.96
CA GLN A 229 24.02 1.77 4.40
C GLN A 229 24.37 1.53 5.88
N LEU A 230 25.31 2.30 6.46
CA LEU A 230 25.72 2.16 7.86
C LEU A 230 24.78 2.90 8.81
N LYS A 231 24.33 4.11 8.45
CA LYS A 231 23.37 4.90 9.23
C LYS A 231 21.96 4.32 9.11
N PHE A 232 21.58 3.98 7.88
CA PHE A 232 20.48 3.08 7.54
C PHE A 232 20.98 1.65 7.40
N ASN A 233 21.73 1.16 8.40
CA ASN A 233 21.53 -0.23 8.74
C ASN A 233 20.00 -0.35 8.82
N PHE A 234 19.37 -1.17 7.98
CA PHE A 234 17.93 -1.31 7.83
C PHE A 234 17.28 -1.86 9.13
N ARG A 235 17.74 -1.39 10.28
CA ARG A 235 17.10 -1.22 11.57
C ARG A 235 15.63 -0.85 11.45
N THR A 236 15.10 -0.29 10.37
CA THR A 236 13.64 -0.33 10.21
C THR A 236 13.14 -1.76 10.06
N ALA A 237 13.59 -2.54 9.07
CA ALA A 237 13.22 -3.95 8.94
C ALA A 237 13.74 -4.82 10.09
N ALA A 238 14.96 -4.58 10.60
CA ALA A 238 15.56 -5.33 11.71
C ALA A 238 15.08 -4.89 13.11
N GLN A 239 14.62 -3.65 13.31
CA GLN A 239 13.92 -3.21 14.55
C GLN A 239 12.43 -3.54 14.48
N LEU A 240 11.79 -3.50 13.31
CA LEU A 240 10.46 -4.08 13.12
C LEU A 240 10.52 -5.59 13.37
N ALA A 241 11.55 -6.28 12.86
CA ALA A 241 11.81 -7.67 13.18
C ALA A 241 12.23 -7.89 14.64
N SER A 242 13.02 -7.02 15.28
CA SER A 242 13.39 -7.19 16.70
C SER A 242 12.24 -6.86 17.66
N GLN A 243 11.32 -5.97 17.28
CA GLN A 243 10.02 -5.83 17.93
C GLN A 243 9.13 -7.05 17.70
N ALA A 244 9.18 -7.66 16.51
CA ALA A 244 8.55 -8.95 16.23
C ALA A 244 9.11 -10.06 17.13
N VAL A 245 10.42 -10.10 17.38
CA VAL A 245 11.06 -11.11 18.25
C VAL A 245 10.51 -11.08 19.69
N THR A 246 9.96 -9.95 20.16
CA THR A 246 9.30 -9.87 21.48
C THR A 246 7.83 -10.30 21.47
N ARG A 247 7.20 -10.42 20.31
CA ARG A 247 5.81 -10.86 20.14
C ARG A 247 5.86 -12.30 19.60
N ARG A 248 5.06 -13.24 20.12
CA ARG A 248 5.19 -14.67 19.79
C ARG A 248 4.94 -15.05 18.31
N ASP A 249 4.74 -14.07 17.43
CA ASP A 249 4.46 -14.22 16.00
C ASP A 249 5.48 -13.39 15.19
N ASN A 250 5.99 -13.92 14.07
CA ASN A 250 6.91 -13.25 13.13
C ASN A 250 6.31 -12.01 12.42
N ILE A 251 5.28 -11.38 13.00
CA ILE A 251 4.58 -10.19 12.50
C ILE A 251 5.43 -8.97 12.85
N ALA A 252 6.04 -8.38 11.85
CA ALA A 252 7.01 -7.32 12.07
C ALA A 252 6.44 -5.91 11.95
N ALA A 253 5.43 -5.70 11.11
CA ALA A 253 4.73 -4.41 11.05
C ALA A 253 3.28 -4.60 10.62
N GLY A 254 2.35 -3.98 11.34
CA GLY A 254 0.95 -3.89 10.89
C GLY A 254 0.74 -2.62 10.06
N TYR A 255 -0.05 -2.70 9.01
CA TYR A 255 -0.54 -1.54 8.28
C TYR A 255 -2.06 -1.52 8.31
N LEU A 256 -2.62 -0.35 8.59
CA LEU A 256 -4.03 -0.06 8.44
C LEU A 256 -4.21 0.72 7.15
N LEU A 257 -4.78 0.10 6.13
CA LEU A 257 -5.13 0.75 4.88
C LEU A 257 -6.50 1.41 5.04
N SER A 258 -6.58 2.73 4.93
CA SER A 258 -7.81 3.48 5.14
C SER A 258 -8.57 3.75 3.84
N TYR A 259 -7.86 3.80 2.72
CA TYR A 259 -8.41 4.04 1.40
C TYR A 259 -7.60 3.30 0.33
N LEU A 260 -8.29 2.67 -0.64
CA LEU A 260 -7.68 2.02 -1.79
C LEU A 260 -8.62 2.11 -2.99
N ASP A 261 -8.16 2.75 -4.06
CA ASP A 261 -8.83 2.74 -5.37
C ASP A 261 -7.83 2.41 -6.51
N GLU A 262 -8.18 2.78 -7.74
CA GLU A 262 -7.34 2.47 -8.91
C GLU A 262 -6.06 3.30 -8.95
N ASP A 263 -5.99 4.46 -8.31
CA ASP A 263 -4.92 5.43 -8.50
C ASP A 263 -4.35 6.00 -7.20
N MET A 264 -4.99 5.76 -6.06
CA MET A 264 -4.59 6.25 -4.75
C MET A 264 -4.67 5.16 -3.67
N LEU A 265 -3.65 5.13 -2.82
CA LEU A 265 -3.58 4.26 -1.65
C LEU A 265 -3.21 5.11 -0.43
N ILE A 266 -4.03 5.04 0.62
CA ILE A 266 -3.79 5.72 1.89
C ILE A 266 -3.72 4.65 2.99
N GLY A 267 -2.68 4.75 3.81
CA GLY A 267 -2.48 3.81 4.91
C GLY A 267 -1.77 4.43 6.10
N ARG A 268 -1.77 3.70 7.21
CA ARG A 268 -1.11 4.09 8.46
C ARG A 268 -0.32 2.91 9.02
N ALA A 269 0.91 3.17 9.45
CA ALA A 269 1.70 2.16 10.15
C ALA A 269 1.16 1.98 11.58
N ILE A 270 0.96 0.73 11.97
CA ILE A 270 0.54 0.33 13.31
C ILE A 270 1.80 0.07 14.14
N GLY A 271 2.01 0.84 15.21
CA GLY A 271 3.17 0.71 16.10
C GLY A 271 4.08 1.94 16.05
N LEU A 272 4.91 2.05 15.01
CA LEU A 272 5.82 3.19 14.83
C LEU A 272 5.07 4.51 14.52
N GLY A 273 3.80 4.41 14.13
CA GLY A 273 3.01 5.55 13.70
C GLY A 273 3.44 6.07 12.32
N GLY A 274 2.62 6.94 11.76
CA GLY A 274 2.85 7.50 10.43
C GLY A 274 1.72 7.19 9.47
N THR A 275 1.38 8.17 8.65
CA THR A 275 0.45 8.05 7.52
C THR A 275 1.28 8.00 6.24
N PHE A 276 0.79 7.27 5.24
CA PHE A 276 1.33 7.24 3.89
C PHE A 276 0.23 7.57 2.89
N VAL A 277 0.56 8.40 1.92
CA VAL A 277 -0.26 8.66 0.74
C VAL A 277 0.55 8.28 -0.48
N PHE A 278 0.02 7.34 -1.24
CA PHE A 278 0.59 6.89 -2.49
C PHE A 278 -0.33 7.17 -3.66
N VAL A 279 0.28 7.32 -4.84
CA VAL A 279 -0.43 7.27 -6.13
C VAL A 279 0.11 6.13 -6.98
N ARG A 280 -0.74 5.52 -7.78
CA ARG A 280 -0.30 4.47 -8.71
C ARG A 280 0.67 5.05 -9.74
N GLU A 281 1.76 4.35 -9.97
CA GLU A 281 2.62 4.61 -11.12
C GLU A 281 2.01 3.93 -12.35
N VAL A 282 1.72 4.74 -13.38
CA VAL A 282 1.17 4.31 -14.67
C VAL A 282 2.26 3.72 -15.54
#